data_AF-A0A528TYI8-F1
#
_entry.id   AF-A0A528TYI8-F1
#
_cell.length_a   1.000
_cell.length_b   1.000
_cell.length_c   1.000
_cell.angle_alpha   90.00
_cell.angle_beta   90.00
_cell.angle_gamma   90.00
#
_symmetry.space_group_name_H-M   'P 1'
#
loop_
_entity.id
_entity.type
_entity.pdbx_description
1 polymer ?
#
loop_
_entity_poly.entity_id
_entity_poly.type
_entity_poly.pdbx_seq_one_letter_code
_entity_poly.pdbx_strand_id
1 'polypeptide(L)' 'AISELCPQVVGTPESVADKLQEFFENKGCDGFIVTPTEMPGSFEAFTRSVVPILQKRGLFRKEYRGSTLRETIKA' A
#
# COMPACT_ATOMS: atom_id res chain seq x y z
N ALA A 1 -7.10 -21.41 2.99
CA ALA A 1 -5.67 -21.75 2.89
C ALA A 1 -4.89 -20.49 3.22
N ILE A 2 -4.15 -20.50 4.32
CA ILE A 2 -3.26 -19.40 4.68
C ILE A 2 -2.07 -19.54 3.74
N SER A 3 -1.84 -18.56 2.85
CA SER A 3 -0.69 -18.61 1.95
C SER A 3 0.57 -18.36 2.78
N GLU A 4 1.28 -19.42 3.15
CA GLU A 4 2.50 -19.39 3.97
C GLU A 4 3.67 -18.62 3.31
N LEU A 5 3.47 -18.10 2.09
CA LEU A 5 4.48 -17.41 1.28
C LEU A 5 4.31 -15.89 1.21
N CYS A 6 3.16 -15.33 1.61
CA CYS A 6 2.92 -13.88 1.60
C CYS A 6 2.56 -13.37 3.01
N PRO A 7 3.26 -12.36 3.55
CA PRO A 7 2.92 -11.79 4.85
C PRO A 7 1.50 -11.20 4.82
N GLN A 8 0.64 -11.69 5.70
CA GLN A 8 -0.73 -11.19 5.85
C GLN A 8 -0.75 -10.05 6.88
N VAL A 9 -1.04 -8.84 6.42
CA VAL A 9 -1.20 -7.67 7.29
C VAL A 9 -2.69 -7.48 7.59
N VAL A 10 -3.09 -7.77 8.83
CA VAL A 10 -4.48 -7.64 9.30
C VAL A 10 -4.53 -6.70 10.51
N GLY A 11 -5.49 -5.78 10.53
CA GLY A 11 -5.68 -4.84 11.63
C GLY A 11 -6.56 -3.65 11.23
N THR A 12 -6.53 -2.58 12.04
CA THR A 12 -7.16 -1.30 11.70
C THR A 12 -6.42 -0.64 10.53
N PRO A 13 -7.04 0.31 9.81
CA PRO A 13 -6.37 1.06 8.74
C PRO A 13 -5.05 1.70 9.18
N GLU A 14 -4.99 2.22 10.41
CA GLU A 14 -3.77 2.78 11.01
C GLU A 14 -2.72 1.71 11.23
N SER A 15 -3.10 0.56 11.81
CA SER A 15 -2.16 -0.55 12.08
C SER A 15 -1.57 -1.12 10.80
N VAL A 16 -2.38 -1.19 9.72
CA VAL A 16 -1.90 -1.59 8.40
C VAL A 16 -0.92 -0.56 7.85
N ALA A 17 -1.26 0.74 7.91
CA ALA A 17 -0.38 1.80 7.46
C ALA A 17 0.94 1.85 8.24
N ASP A 18 0.91 1.62 9.56
CA ASP A 18 2.10 1.56 10.42
C ASP A 18 3.06 0.45 9.97
N LYS A 19 2.54 -0.75 9.71
CA LYS A 19 3.37 -1.86 9.18
C LYS A 19 3.95 -1.55 7.81
N LEU A 20 3.17 -0.98 6.89
CA LEU A 20 3.67 -0.60 5.57
C LEU A 20 4.76 0.47 5.67
N GLN A 21 4.60 1.43 6.58
CA GLN A 21 5.60 2.45 6.87
C GLN A 21 6.88 1.83 7.44
N GLU A 22 6.76 0.94 8.43
CA GLU A 22 7.91 0.26 9.04
C GLU A 22 8.75 -0.48 8.00
N PHE A 23 8.12 -1.25 7.10
CA PHE A 23 8.82 -1.94 6.03
C PHE A 23 9.54 -0.99 5.07
N PHE A 24 8.93 0.16 4.74
CA PHE A 24 9.52 1.16 3.86
C PHE A 24 10.70 1.88 4.53
N GLU A 25 10.54 2.35 5.76
CA GLU A 25 11.57 3.07 6.51
C GLU A 25 12.79 2.19 6.82
N ASN A 26 12.56 0.90 7.08
CA ASN A 26 13.62 -0.09 7.25
C ASN A 26 14.28 -0.53 5.94
N LYS A 27 13.96 0.11 4.80
CA LYS A 27 14.49 -0.20 3.46
C LYS A 27 14.25 -1.65 3.04
N GLY A 28 13.14 -2.26 3.49
CA GLY A 28 12.74 -3.60 3.09
C GLY A 28 12.18 -3.66 1.67
N CYS A 29 11.61 -2.55 1.17
CA CYS A 29 11.01 -2.45 -0.16
C CYS A 29 10.76 -0.99 -0.58
N ASP A 30 10.70 -0.74 -1.89
CA ASP A 30 10.27 0.55 -2.47
C ASP A 30 8.75 0.66 -2.67
N GLY A 31 8.04 -0.47 -2.57
CA GLY A 31 6.60 -0.56 -2.77
C GLY A 31 6.06 -1.97 -2.58
N PHE A 32 4.74 -2.10 -2.65
CA PHE A 32 4.04 -3.35 -2.35
C PHE A 32 3.13 -3.78 -3.50
N ILE A 33 3.01 -5.10 -3.68
CA ILE A 33 1.97 -5.71 -4.49
C ILE A 33 0.82 -6.09 -3.54
N VAL A 34 -0.35 -5.48 -3.73
CA VAL A 34 -1.53 -5.75 -2.89
C VAL A 34 -2.39 -6.80 -3.55
N THR A 35 -2.53 -7.96 -2.91
CA THR A 35 -3.40 -9.06 -3.36
C THR A 35 -4.70 -9.06 -2.55
N PRO A 36 -5.87 -8.93 -3.19
CA PRO A 36 -7.15 -8.89 -2.50
C PRO A 36 -7.55 -10.29 -2.00
N THR A 37 -8.28 -10.34 -0.89
CA THR A 37 -8.95 -11.59 -0.46
C THR A 37 -10.28 -11.76 -1.19
N GLU A 38 -10.97 -10.65 -1.48
CA GLU A 38 -12.22 -10.61 -2.24
C GLU A 38 -12.22 -9.42 -3.21
N MET A 39 -12.78 -9.63 -4.40
CA MET A 39 -12.90 -8.56 -5.41
C MET A 39 -14.37 -8.23 -5.67
N PRO A 40 -14.72 -6.94 -5.80
CA PRO A 40 -13.85 -5.76 -5.76
C PRO A 40 -13.59 -5.19 -4.34
N GLY A 41 -14.30 -5.66 -3.32
CA GLY A 41 -14.39 -5.01 -2.00
C GLY A 41 -13.06 -4.75 -1.29
N SER A 42 -12.07 -5.66 -1.40
CA SER A 42 -10.77 -5.49 -0.74
C SER A 42 -10.01 -4.25 -1.23
N PHE A 43 -10.04 -3.97 -2.54
CA PHE A 43 -9.35 -2.80 -3.09
C PHE A 43 -10.04 -1.50 -2.67
N GLU A 44 -11.37 -1.47 -2.65
CA GLU A 44 -12.13 -0.31 -2.20
C GLU A 44 -11.87 -0.03 -0.72
N ALA A 45 -11.91 -1.05 0.14
CA ALA A 45 -11.62 -0.90 1.56
C ALA A 45 -10.21 -0.33 1.81
N PHE A 46 -9.21 -0.86 1.09
CA PHE A 46 -7.82 -0.40 1.18
C PHE A 46 -7.66 1.05 0.70
N THR A 47 -8.20 1.39 -0.47
CA THR A 47 -8.09 2.72 -1.06
C THR A 47 -8.87 3.79 -0.28
N ARG A 48 -10.00 3.44 0.34
CA ARG A 48 -10.79 4.39 1.14
C ARG A 48 -10.25 4.59 2.56
N SER A 49 -9.57 3.60 3.13
CA SER A 49 -9.19 3.62 4.55
C SER A 49 -7.69 3.79 4.78
N VAL A 50 -6.84 3.08 4.02
CA VAL A 50 -5.38 3.05 4.26
C VAL A 50 -4.65 4.12 3.44
N VAL A 51 -4.99 4.27 2.15
CA VAL A 51 -4.33 5.22 1.25
C VAL A 51 -4.36 6.67 1.77
N PRO A 52 -5.47 7.22 2.32
CA PRO A 52 -5.48 8.57 2.86
C PRO A 52 -4.50 8.77 4.03
N ILE A 53 -4.29 7.74 4.85
CA ILE A 53 -3.34 7.76 5.97
C ILE A 53 -1.91 7.85 5.41
N LEU A 54 -1.57 7.00 4.44
CA LEU A 54 -0.25 7.02 3.80
C LEU A 54 0.03 8.36 3.10
N GLN A 55 -0.97 8.93 2.42
CA GLN A 55 -0.87 10.25 1.80
C GLN A 55 -0.68 11.38 2.82
N LYS A 56 -1.36 11.30 3.98
CA LYS A 56 -1.19 12.27 5.08
C LYS A 56 0.22 12.20 5.68
N ARG A 57 0.82 11.01 5.70
CA ARG A 57 2.19 10.77 6.18
C ARG A 57 3.27 11.05 5.12
N GLY A 58 2.89 11.39 3.89
CA GLY A 58 3.84 11.64 2.79
C GLY A 58 4.47 10.36 2.21
N LEU A 59 3.94 9.19 2.54
CA LEU A 59 4.43 7.88 2.08
C LEU A 59 3.79 7.42 0.76
N PHE A 60 2.74 8.10 0.31
CA PHE A 60 2.06 7.78 -0.94
C PHE A 60 1.72 9.04 -1.71
N ARG A 61 1.85 8.95 -3.04
CA ARG A 61 1.55 10.06 -3.95
C ARG A 61 0.06 10.44 -3.92
N LYS A 62 -0.22 11.72 -4.13
CA LYS A 62 -1.59 12.26 -4.25
C LYS A 62 -2.07 12.36 -5.69
N GLU A 63 -1.13 12.49 -6.62
CA GLU A 63 -1.40 12.68 -8.04
C GLU A 63 -0.35 11.95 -8.88
N TYR A 64 -0.70 11.63 -10.12
CA TYR A 64 0.21 11.07 -11.11
C TYR A 64 0.68 12.19 -12.03
N ARG A 65 1.99 12.48 -12.03
CA ARG A 65 2.57 13.56 -12.87
C ARG A 65 3.19 13.07 -14.17
N GLY A 66 3.55 11.78 -14.23
CA GLY A 66 4.09 11.15 -15.42
C GLY A 66 3.00 10.76 -16.41
N SER A 67 3.30 10.93 -17.69
CA SER A 67 2.49 10.46 -18.82
C SER A 67 2.73 8.98 -19.15
N THR A 68 3.87 8.44 -18.72
CA THR A 68 4.24 7.03 -18.90
C THR A 68 4.38 6.31 -17.56
N LEU A 69 4.23 4.98 -17.57
CA LEU A 69 4.45 4.16 -16.37
C LEU A 69 5.86 4.34 -15.81
N ARG A 70 6.87 4.48 -16.69
CA ARG A 70 8.26 4.71 -16.28
C ARG A 70 8.42 6.04 -15.53
N GLU A 71 7.75 7.09 -15.99
CA GLU A 71 7.78 8.40 -15.32
C GLU A 71 7.08 8.35 -13.96
N THR A 72 6.01 7.57 -13.81
CA THR A 72 5.24 7.53 -12.55
C THR A 72 5.87 6.68 -11.44
N ILE A 73 6.78 5.76 -11.79
CA ILE A 73 7.49 4.88 -10.83
C ILE A 73 8.88 5.44 -10.45
N LYS A 74 9.53 6.20 -11.34
CA LYS A 74 10.87 6.75 -11.10
C LYS A 74 10.88 8.16 -10.48
N ALA A 75 9.70 8.77 -10.31
CA ALA A 75 9.54 10.13 -9.80
C ALA A 75 9.47 10.18 -8.28
#